data_AF-A0A1F6DKF5-F1
#
_entry.id   AF-A0A1F6DKF5-F1
#
_cell.length_a   1.000
_cell.length_b   1.000
_cell.length_c   1.000
_cell.angle_alpha   90.00
_cell.angle_beta   90.00
_cell.angle_gamma   90.00
#
_symmetry.space_group_name_H-M   'P 1'
#
loop_
_entity.id
_entity.type
_entity.pdbx_description
1 polymer ?
#
loop_
_entity_poly.entity_id
_entity_poly.type
_entity_poly.pdbx_seq_one_letter_code
_entity_poly.pdbx_strand_id
1 'polypeptide(L)'
;MYIPSWILVIIIIAAAFYYFRKIAMEKNVEMNNQEKYKYAYALTSVASTGLSFVEDSLVSMMSNAGDSSRLRSFYILLSYNFELVLKSRIVMVENFNDKQSLNSRLVNLGHNIQATAKALGGTNLQELGITEVKKNSTQYKVSTKDNGEILIEDFTKIRYDFLDDVVRSVDSQEHARIKEYLDVLFLILKKTKEKNEESKNQSKAL
;
A
#
# COMPACT_ATOMS: atom_id res chain seq x y z
N MET A 1 -6.00 -21.91 -62.92
CA MET A 1 -5.14 -20.83 -62.40
C MET A 1 -4.31 -21.42 -61.25
N TYR A 2 -3.01 -21.58 -61.43
CA TYR A 2 -2.12 -22.27 -60.48
C TYR A 2 -1.47 -21.21 -59.58
N ILE A 3 -1.67 -21.28 -58.27
CA ILE A 3 -0.97 -20.39 -57.33
C ILE A 3 0.36 -21.07 -56.98
N PRO A 4 1.51 -20.44 -57.28
CA PRO A 4 2.81 -20.97 -56.92
C PRO A 4 2.94 -21.20 -55.40
N SER A 5 3.56 -22.31 -55.00
CA SER A 5 3.72 -22.70 -53.59
C SER A 5 4.39 -21.63 -52.73
N TRP A 6 5.29 -20.82 -53.29
CA TRP A 6 5.96 -19.72 -52.58
C TRP A 6 5.00 -18.57 -52.19
N ILE A 7 3.95 -18.33 -52.97
CA ILE A 7 2.90 -17.33 -52.63
C ILE A 7 2.10 -17.82 -51.42
N LEU A 8 1.81 -19.13 -51.36
CA LEU A 8 1.10 -19.72 -50.22
C LEU A 8 1.88 -19.58 -48.91
N VAL A 9 3.20 -19.76 -48.96
CA VAL A 9 4.11 -19.59 -47.81
C VAL A 9 4.12 -18.14 -47.32
N ILE A 10 4.18 -17.16 -48.23
CA ILE A 10 4.14 -15.74 -47.87
C ILE A 10 2.82 -15.38 -47.18
N ILE A 11 1.68 -15.88 -47.68
CA ILE A 11 0.37 -15.63 -47.07
C ILE A 11 0.30 -16.22 -45.66
N ILE A 12 0.82 -17.43 -45.44
CA ILE A 12 0.84 -18.07 -44.11
C ILE A 12 1.69 -17.27 -43.13
N ILE A 13 2.88 -16.81 -43.55
CA ILE A 13 3.76 -15.99 -42.70
C ILE A 13 3.11 -14.65 -42.37
N ALA A 14 2.46 -13.99 -43.35
CA ALA A 14 1.77 -12.73 -43.12
C ALA A 14 0.57 -12.88 -42.17
N ALA A 15 -0.21 -13.95 -42.32
CA ALA A 15 -1.33 -14.27 -41.44
C ALA A 15 -0.86 -14.59 -40.01
N ALA A 16 0.22 -15.36 -39.85
CA ALA A 16 0.83 -15.64 -38.56
C ALA A 16 1.35 -14.34 -37.90
N PHE A 17 2.07 -13.50 -38.65
CA PHE A 17 2.58 -12.22 -38.14
C PHE A 17 1.44 -11.30 -37.71
N TYR A 18 0.36 -11.21 -38.50
CA TYR A 18 -0.83 -10.44 -38.14
C TYR A 18 -1.49 -10.98 -36.86
N TYR A 19 -1.65 -12.30 -36.75
CA TYR A 19 -2.24 -12.94 -35.58
C TYR A 19 -1.40 -12.72 -34.32
N PHE A 20 -0.08 -12.90 -34.39
CA PHE A 20 0.83 -12.62 -33.28
C PHE A 20 0.83 -11.14 -32.88
N ARG A 21 0.80 -10.23 -33.85
CA ARG A 21 0.70 -8.79 -33.59
C ARG A 21 -0.62 -8.43 -32.93
N LYS A 22 -1.73 -9.03 -33.36
CA LYS A 22 -3.05 -8.84 -32.75
C LYS A 22 -3.07 -9.34 -31.30
N ILE A 23 -2.53 -10.53 -31.03
CA ILE A 23 -2.40 -11.05 -29.66
C ILE A 23 -1.50 -10.15 -28.80
N ALA A 24 -0.39 -9.64 -29.36
CA ALA A 24 0.50 -8.72 -28.66
C ALA A 24 -0.17 -7.37 -28.36
N MET A 25 -1.06 -6.89 -29.23
CA MET A 25 -1.87 -5.69 -28.98
C MET A 25 -2.97 -5.95 -27.94
N GLU A 26 -3.62 -7.11 -27.96
CA GLU A 26 -4.63 -7.51 -26.95
C GLU A 26 -4.01 -7.74 -25.56
N LYS A 27 -2.72 -8.08 -25.48
CA LYS A 27 -1.97 -8.21 -24.21
C LYS A 27 -1.52 -6.89 -23.57
N ASN A 28 -1.72 -5.75 -24.24
CA ASN A 28 -1.25 -4.43 -23.80
C ASN A 28 -2.40 -3.50 -23.40
N VAL A 29 -3.46 -4.05 -22.80
CA VAL A 29 -4.50 -3.21 -22.18
C VAL A 29 -4.10 -2.98 -20.74
N GLU A 30 -3.59 -1.78 -20.46
CA GLU A 30 -3.34 -1.32 -19.10
C GLU A 30 -4.62 -1.43 -18.25
N MET A 31 -4.50 -1.87 -17.00
CA MET A 31 -5.60 -1.95 -16.05
C MET A 31 -6.27 -0.60 -15.90
N ASN A 32 -7.59 -0.56 -16.12
CA ASN A 32 -8.32 0.69 -15.95
C ASN A 32 -8.49 1.04 -14.45
N ASN A 33 -8.83 2.30 -14.17
CA ASN A 33 -8.98 2.77 -12.79
C ASN A 33 -10.07 2.04 -12.01
N GLN A 34 -11.09 1.50 -12.68
CA GLN A 34 -12.17 0.74 -12.06
C GLN A 34 -11.68 -0.63 -11.57
N GLU A 35 -10.80 -1.28 -12.32
CA GLU A 35 -10.13 -2.53 -11.93
C GLU A 35 -9.12 -2.29 -10.81
N LYS A 36 -8.26 -1.27 -10.95
CA LYS A 36 -7.30 -0.88 -9.90
C LYS A 36 -8.01 -0.57 -8.58
N TYR A 37 -9.14 0.13 -8.64
CA TYR A 37 -9.93 0.48 -7.46
C TYR A 37 -10.40 -0.74 -6.66
N LYS A 38 -10.72 -1.88 -7.29
CA LYS A 38 -11.12 -3.09 -6.55
C LYS A 38 -10.01 -3.55 -5.58
N TYR A 39 -8.76 -3.49 -6.02
CA TYR A 39 -7.60 -3.87 -5.20
C TYR A 39 -7.27 -2.81 -4.15
N ALA A 40 -7.32 -1.53 -4.52
CA ALA A 40 -7.13 -0.43 -3.58
C ALA A 40 -8.19 -0.43 -2.45
N TYR A 41 -9.45 -0.68 -2.81
CA TYR A 41 -10.55 -0.85 -1.86
C TYR A 41 -10.32 -2.02 -0.91
N ALA A 42 -9.90 -3.18 -1.43
CA ALA A 42 -9.59 -4.34 -0.60
C ALA A 42 -8.47 -4.03 0.41
N LEU A 43 -7.38 -3.40 -0.03
CA LEU A 43 -6.26 -2.99 0.85
C LEU A 43 -6.72 -2.03 1.95
N THR A 44 -7.45 -0.97 1.59
CA THR A 44 -7.97 -0.01 2.59
C THR A 44 -9.04 -0.62 3.50
N SER A 45 -9.80 -1.62 3.04
CA SER A 45 -10.78 -2.32 3.88
C SER A 45 -10.08 -3.18 4.94
N VAL A 46 -9.06 -3.96 4.54
CA VAL A 46 -8.23 -4.73 5.49
C VAL A 46 -7.57 -3.78 6.50
N ALA A 47 -6.98 -2.69 6.02
CA ALA A 47 -6.37 -1.69 6.90
C ALA A 47 -7.38 -1.08 7.88
N SER A 48 -8.58 -0.74 7.41
CA SER A 48 -9.66 -0.20 8.24
C SER A 48 -10.03 -1.15 9.36
N THR A 49 -10.29 -2.42 9.04
CA THR A 49 -10.65 -3.43 10.05
C THR A 49 -9.50 -3.69 11.02
N GLY A 50 -8.26 -3.70 10.54
CA GLY A 50 -7.08 -3.88 11.38
C GLY A 50 -6.88 -2.73 12.37
N LEU A 51 -7.06 -1.48 11.94
CA LEU A 51 -6.97 -0.31 12.84
C LEU A 51 -8.12 -0.28 13.85
N SER A 52 -9.36 -0.57 13.44
CA SER A 52 -10.50 -0.67 14.36
C SER A 52 -10.31 -1.77 15.40
N PHE A 53 -9.75 -2.93 14.99
CA PHE A 53 -9.41 -3.99 15.95
C PHE A 53 -8.40 -3.51 17.01
N VAL A 54 -7.39 -2.74 16.62
CA VAL A 54 -6.43 -2.16 17.58
C VAL A 54 -7.14 -1.18 18.51
N GLU A 55 -7.97 -0.28 17.99
CA GLU A 55 -8.76 0.68 18.77
C GLU A 55 -9.64 -0.02 19.82
N ASP A 56 -10.46 -0.99 19.40
CA ASP A 56 -11.35 -1.76 20.28
C ASP A 56 -10.56 -2.55 21.34
N SER A 57 -9.40 -3.10 20.94
CA SER A 57 -8.52 -3.85 21.85
C SER A 57 -7.85 -2.95 22.89
N LEU A 58 -7.48 -1.71 22.53
CA LEU A 58 -6.91 -0.76 23.48
C LEU A 58 -7.91 -0.39 24.57
N VAL A 59 -9.15 -0.07 24.17
CA VAL A 59 -10.23 0.30 25.10
C VAL A 59 -10.52 -0.83 26.09
N SER A 60 -10.47 -2.08 25.63
CA SER A 60 -10.84 -3.24 26.45
C SER A 60 -9.69 -3.82 27.29
N MET A 61 -8.41 -3.59 26.94
CA MET A 61 -7.31 -4.42 27.49
C MET A 61 -6.18 -3.69 28.20
N MET A 62 -6.07 -2.36 28.14
CA MET A 62 -4.88 -1.64 28.61
C MET A 62 -4.94 -1.10 30.06
N SER A 63 -5.83 -1.62 30.90
CA SER A 63 -5.69 -1.43 32.35
C SER A 63 -4.46 -2.14 32.95
N ASN A 64 -3.86 -3.10 32.22
CA ASN A 64 -2.62 -3.79 32.58
C ASN A 64 -1.47 -3.45 31.60
N ALA A 65 -0.85 -2.29 31.79
CA ALA A 65 0.19 -1.71 30.93
C ALA A 65 1.58 -2.42 30.98
N GLY A 66 1.65 -3.72 31.27
CA GLY A 66 2.91 -4.44 31.51
C GLY A 66 3.31 -5.52 30.48
N ASP A 67 2.45 -5.87 29.53
CA ASP A 67 2.71 -6.96 28.58
C ASP A 67 3.38 -6.46 27.29
N SER A 68 4.71 -6.64 27.22
CA SER A 68 5.52 -6.25 26.06
C SER A 68 5.12 -6.98 24.77
N SER A 69 4.59 -8.20 24.84
CA SER A 69 4.17 -8.97 23.67
C SER A 69 2.90 -8.40 23.05
N ARG A 70 1.97 -7.94 23.89
CA ARG A 70 0.77 -7.22 23.43
C ARG A 70 1.12 -5.90 22.80
N LEU A 71 1.98 -5.11 23.46
CA LEU A 71 2.43 -3.84 22.92
C LEU A 71 3.10 -4.01 21.55
N ARG A 72 4.00 -5.01 21.43
CA ARG A 72 4.63 -5.37 20.16
C ARG A 72 3.60 -5.70 19.09
N SER A 73 2.56 -6.45 19.45
CA SER A 73 1.49 -6.84 18.53
C SER A 73 0.73 -5.61 18.00
N PHE A 74 0.44 -4.62 18.84
CA PHE A 74 -0.18 -3.38 18.38
C PHE A 74 0.71 -2.63 17.41
N TYR A 75 1.99 -2.45 17.72
CA TYR A 75 2.92 -1.77 16.82
C TYR A 75 3.10 -2.48 15.46
N ILE A 76 3.14 -3.82 15.45
CA ILE A 76 3.13 -4.62 14.22
C ILE A 76 1.87 -4.30 13.40
N LEU A 77 0.70 -4.29 14.05
CA LEU A 77 -0.57 -4.00 13.38
C LEU A 77 -0.62 -2.56 12.86
N LEU A 78 -0.16 -1.56 13.62
CA LEU A 78 -0.10 -0.18 13.14
C LEU A 78 0.79 -0.06 11.90
N SER A 79 2.00 -0.64 11.94
CA SER A 79 2.93 -0.60 10.81
C SER A 79 2.36 -1.31 9.58
N TYR A 80 1.80 -2.51 9.76
CA TYR A 80 1.22 -3.30 8.68
C TYR A 80 0.04 -2.57 8.04
N ASN A 81 -0.91 -2.09 8.85
CA ASN A 81 -2.10 -1.43 8.31
C ASN A 81 -1.75 -0.10 7.64
N PHE A 82 -0.82 0.69 8.18
CA PHE A 82 -0.37 1.92 7.53
C PHE A 82 0.31 1.64 6.17
N GLU A 83 1.12 0.60 6.08
CA GLU A 83 1.72 0.15 4.82
C GLU A 83 0.63 -0.17 3.77
N LEU A 84 -0.43 -0.92 4.17
CA LEU A 84 -1.54 -1.22 3.27
C LEU A 84 -2.26 0.04 2.78
N VAL A 85 -2.44 1.04 3.65
CA VAL A 85 -3.02 2.34 3.27
C VAL A 85 -2.19 3.00 2.17
N LEU A 86 -0.87 3.13 2.35
CA LEU A 86 -0.01 3.74 1.33
C LEU A 86 0.03 2.92 0.03
N LYS A 87 0.12 1.59 0.13
CA LYS A 87 0.10 0.69 -1.03
C LYS A 87 -1.21 0.77 -1.80
N SER A 88 -2.35 1.01 -1.14
CA SER A 88 -3.61 1.23 -1.84
C SER A 88 -3.57 2.45 -2.75
N ARG A 89 -2.85 3.51 -2.34
CA ARG A 89 -2.68 4.70 -3.18
C ARG A 89 -1.74 4.42 -4.34
N ILE A 90 -0.65 3.68 -4.13
CA ILE A 90 0.24 3.19 -5.21
C ILE A 90 -0.57 2.48 -6.30
N VAL A 91 -1.46 1.57 -5.90
CA VAL A 91 -2.33 0.85 -6.84
C VAL A 91 -3.14 1.80 -7.71
N MET A 92 -3.60 2.95 -7.18
CA MET A 92 -4.38 3.90 -7.98
C MET A 92 -3.52 4.80 -8.88
N VAL A 93 -2.35 5.24 -8.40
CA VAL A 93 -1.53 6.25 -9.08
C VAL A 93 -0.55 5.68 -10.10
N GLU A 94 -0.14 4.42 -9.95
CA GLU A 94 0.73 3.75 -10.90
C GLU A 94 -0.07 3.03 -12.00
N ASN A 95 0.64 2.76 -13.10
CA ASN A 95 0.13 2.06 -14.27
C ASN A 95 0.52 0.58 -14.18
N PHE A 96 -0.44 -0.31 -14.43
CA PHE A 96 -0.23 -1.76 -14.35
C PHE A 96 -0.82 -2.42 -15.57
N ASN A 97 -0.08 -3.36 -16.16
CA ASN A 97 -0.56 -4.10 -17.32
C ASN A 97 -1.55 -5.20 -16.90
N ASP A 98 -1.36 -5.77 -15.72
CA ASP A 98 -2.16 -6.89 -15.23
C ASP A 98 -2.03 -7.05 -13.70
N LYS A 99 -2.80 -8.00 -13.16
CA LYS A 99 -2.74 -8.36 -11.73
C LYS A 99 -1.33 -8.82 -11.29
N GLN A 100 -0.58 -9.46 -12.17
CA GLN A 100 0.73 -10.03 -11.82
C GLN A 100 1.79 -8.94 -11.64
N SER A 101 1.80 -7.94 -12.53
CA SER A 101 2.65 -6.76 -12.47
C SER A 101 2.31 -5.90 -11.24
N LEU A 102 1.02 -5.71 -10.93
CA LEU A 102 0.57 -5.08 -9.68
C LEU A 102 1.11 -5.85 -8.47
N ASN A 103 0.90 -7.16 -8.39
CA ASN A 103 1.35 -7.96 -7.26
C ASN A 103 2.88 -7.91 -7.10
N SER A 104 3.61 -8.06 -8.20
CA SER A 104 5.08 -7.99 -8.21
C SER A 104 5.57 -6.63 -7.72
N ARG A 105 4.91 -5.54 -8.12
CA ARG A 105 5.21 -4.20 -7.62
C ARG A 105 5.03 -4.08 -6.12
N LEU A 106 3.89 -4.53 -5.57
CA LEU A 106 3.62 -4.45 -4.13
C LEU A 106 4.54 -5.33 -3.29
N VAL A 107 4.94 -6.51 -3.82
CA VAL A 107 5.94 -7.39 -3.20
C VAL A 107 7.31 -6.73 -3.18
N ASN A 108 7.73 -6.11 -4.30
CA ASN A 108 9.03 -5.45 -4.40
C ASN A 108 9.16 -4.23 -3.48
N LEU A 109 8.06 -3.54 -3.20
CA LEU A 109 8.04 -2.46 -2.18
C LEU A 109 8.28 -3.01 -0.76
N GLY A 110 8.00 -4.29 -0.52
CA GLY A 110 8.24 -4.97 0.75
C GLY A 110 7.54 -4.27 1.92
N HIS A 111 8.10 -4.45 3.12
CA HIS A 111 7.61 -3.82 4.35
C HIS A 111 8.32 -2.49 4.66
N ASN A 112 8.57 -1.69 3.62
CA ASN A 112 9.31 -0.44 3.73
C ASN A 112 8.41 0.77 3.45
N ILE A 113 7.90 1.38 4.52
CA ILE A 113 7.00 2.52 4.48
C ILE A 113 7.69 3.72 3.80
N GLN A 114 8.97 3.99 4.08
CA GLN A 114 9.68 5.10 3.45
C GLN A 114 9.86 4.89 1.94
N ALA A 115 10.15 3.66 1.49
CA ALA A 115 10.25 3.35 0.07
C ALA A 115 8.89 3.50 -0.64
N THR A 116 7.81 3.09 0.02
CA THR A 116 6.45 3.25 -0.49
C THR A 116 6.05 4.73 -0.56
N ALA A 117 6.39 5.53 0.46
CA ALA A 117 6.17 6.97 0.46
C ALA A 117 6.97 7.67 -0.65
N LYS A 118 8.23 7.30 -0.87
CA LYS A 118 9.03 7.81 -1.99
C LYS A 118 8.43 7.46 -3.34
N ALA A 119 7.91 6.25 -3.50
CA ALA A 119 7.24 5.82 -4.73
C ALA A 119 5.95 6.61 -5.01
N LEU A 120 5.19 6.98 -3.98
CA LEU A 120 4.02 7.87 -4.12
C LEU A 120 4.40 9.27 -4.59
N GLY A 121 5.56 9.77 -4.15
CA GLY A 121 6.00 11.13 -4.42
C GLY A 121 5.26 12.19 -3.58
N GLY A 122 5.84 13.39 -3.54
CA GLY A 122 5.38 14.46 -2.64
C GLY A 122 3.93 14.88 -2.85
N THR A 123 3.49 15.03 -4.11
CA THR A 123 2.12 15.45 -4.43
C THR A 123 1.08 14.49 -3.87
N ASN A 124 1.22 13.19 -4.16
CA ASN A 124 0.28 12.18 -3.67
C ASN A 124 0.30 12.07 -2.14
N LEU A 125 1.47 12.14 -1.50
CA LEU A 125 1.56 12.15 -0.03
C LEU A 125 0.83 13.35 0.58
N GLN A 126 0.99 14.53 -0.02
CA GLN A 126 0.34 15.74 0.44
C GLN A 126 -1.19 15.66 0.31
N GLU A 127 -1.73 14.98 -0.72
CA GLU A 127 -3.16 14.70 -0.84
C GLU A 127 -3.68 13.85 0.32
N LEU A 128 -2.86 12.94 0.84
CA LEU A 128 -3.17 12.12 2.02
C LEU A 128 -2.99 12.88 3.34
N GLY A 129 -2.52 14.14 3.30
CA GLY A 129 -2.21 14.93 4.48
C GLY A 129 -0.84 14.65 5.10
N ILE A 130 0.04 13.94 4.39
CA ILE A 130 1.40 13.61 4.82
C ILE A 130 2.38 14.58 4.16
N THR A 131 3.25 15.20 4.96
CA THR A 131 4.30 16.11 4.46
C THR A 131 5.63 15.40 4.28
N GLU A 132 5.98 14.50 5.19
CA GLU A 132 7.23 13.73 5.15
C GLU A 132 7.07 12.36 5.79
N VAL A 133 7.79 11.37 5.24
CA VAL A 133 8.05 10.09 5.88
C VAL A 133 9.55 9.85 5.93
N LYS A 134 10.11 9.81 7.14
CA LYS A 134 11.55 9.61 7.34
C LYS A 134 11.80 8.43 8.27
N LYS A 135 12.54 7.45 7.77
CA LYS A 135 13.02 6.34 8.59
C LYS A 135 14.14 6.81 9.51
N ASN A 136 13.99 6.60 10.81
CA ASN A 136 15.08 6.55 11.79
C ASN A 136 15.54 5.07 11.94
N SER A 137 16.48 4.76 12.83
CA SER A 137 17.04 3.41 12.97
C SER A 137 15.98 2.29 13.05
N THR A 138 14.89 2.52 13.80
CA THR A 138 13.91 1.47 14.15
C THR A 138 12.46 1.83 13.83
N GLN A 139 12.17 3.07 13.48
CA GLN A 139 10.84 3.63 13.29
C GLN A 139 10.81 4.58 12.09
N TYR A 140 9.61 4.87 11.61
CA TYR A 140 9.30 5.88 10.63
C TYR A 140 8.64 7.05 11.34
N LYS A 141 9.25 8.23 11.24
CA LYS A 141 8.63 9.50 11.59
C LYS A 141 7.74 9.94 10.43
N VAL A 142 6.44 10.08 10.70
CA VAL A 142 5.43 10.52 9.74
C VAL A 142 4.93 11.89 10.18
N SER A 143 5.24 12.90 9.39
CA SER A 143 4.80 14.28 9.62
C SER A 143 3.56 14.58 8.80
N THR A 144 2.56 15.22 9.42
CA THR A 144 1.30 15.59 8.77
C THR A 144 1.21 17.09 8.52
N LYS A 145 0.27 17.51 7.66
CA LYS A 145 0.04 18.92 7.33
C LYS A 145 -0.40 19.77 8.53
N ASP A 146 -1.02 19.16 9.53
CA ASP A 146 -1.54 19.85 10.70
C ASP A 146 -0.51 19.92 11.84
N ASN A 147 0.79 19.83 11.50
CA ASN A 147 1.93 19.72 12.42
C ASN A 147 1.87 18.54 13.39
N GLY A 148 1.02 17.54 13.11
CA GLY A 148 1.03 16.28 13.83
C GLY A 148 2.22 15.42 13.44
N GLU A 149 2.77 14.70 14.40
CA GLU A 149 3.88 13.77 14.20
C GLU A 149 3.57 12.45 14.88
N ILE A 150 3.65 11.36 14.12
CA ILE A 150 3.52 10.01 14.67
C ILE A 150 4.75 9.18 14.34
N LEU A 151 5.04 8.22 15.21
CA LEU A 151 6.13 7.27 15.04
C LEU A 151 5.53 5.89 14.75
N ILE A 152 5.85 5.34 13.59
CA ILE A 152 5.42 4.00 13.17
C ILE A 152 6.63 3.08 13.23
N GLU A 153 6.57 2.03 14.03
CA GLU A 153 7.65 1.03 14.12
C GLU A 153 7.96 0.40 12.76
N ASP A 154 9.22 0.07 12.49
CA ASP A 154 9.56 -0.70 11.30
C ASP A 154 9.11 -2.14 11.48
N PHE A 155 8.14 -2.58 10.67
CA PHE A 155 7.58 -3.92 10.68
C PHE A 155 8.64 -5.03 10.72
N THR A 156 9.69 -4.92 9.91
CA THR A 156 10.75 -5.95 9.87
C THR A 156 11.57 -5.88 11.15
N LYS A 157 11.92 -4.67 11.60
CA LYS A 157 12.72 -4.50 12.82
C LYS A 157 11.99 -5.00 14.05
N ILE A 158 10.74 -4.60 14.26
CA ILE A 158 9.96 -5.02 15.43
C ILE A 158 9.65 -6.52 15.45
N ARG A 159 9.55 -7.16 14.27
CA ARG A 159 9.37 -8.61 14.17
C ARG A 159 10.58 -9.38 14.65
N TYR A 160 11.78 -8.83 14.47
CA TYR A 160 13.06 -9.48 14.78
C TYR A 160 13.82 -8.79 15.92
N ASP A 161 13.17 -7.92 16.69
CA ASP A 161 13.78 -7.17 17.79
C ASP A 161 14.27 -8.08 18.93
N PHE A 162 13.78 -9.32 19.00
CA PHE A 162 14.28 -10.35 19.92
C PHE A 162 15.72 -10.79 19.64
N LEU A 163 16.26 -10.47 18.46
CA LEU A 163 17.68 -10.64 18.12
C LEU A 163 18.53 -9.48 18.60
N ASP A 164 17.91 -8.36 18.96
CA ASP A 164 18.61 -7.27 19.62
C ASP A 164 18.68 -7.64 21.12
N ASP A 165 19.84 -7.50 21.75
CA ASP A 165 20.04 -7.74 23.19
C ASP A 165 19.33 -6.66 24.07
N VAL A 166 18.20 -6.14 23.61
CA VAL A 166 17.47 -5.01 24.18
C VAL A 166 16.04 -5.43 24.50
N VAL A 167 15.69 -5.41 25.78
CA VAL A 167 14.29 -5.56 26.22
C VAL A 167 13.57 -4.23 26.01
N ARG A 168 12.53 -4.22 25.19
CA ARG A 168 11.69 -3.02 24.98
C ARG A 168 11.05 -2.62 26.31
N SER A 169 11.40 -1.43 26.80
CA SER A 169 10.75 -0.85 27.98
C SER A 169 9.34 -0.40 27.60
N VAL A 170 8.35 -0.88 28.36
CA VAL A 170 6.97 -0.41 28.27
C VAL A 170 6.81 0.72 29.28
N ASP A 171 6.50 1.92 28.82
CA ASP A 171 6.19 3.05 29.71
C ASP A 171 4.67 3.21 29.92
N SER A 172 4.27 4.05 30.88
CA SER A 172 2.86 4.26 31.22
C SER A 172 2.08 5.09 30.19
N GLN A 173 2.75 5.66 29.19
CA GLN A 173 2.19 6.53 28.17
C GLN A 173 1.92 5.79 26.84
N GLU A 174 2.36 4.55 26.71
CA GLU A 174 2.18 3.73 25.50
C GLU A 174 0.72 3.68 25.03
N HIS A 175 -0.25 3.61 25.95
CA HIS A 175 -1.67 3.61 25.60
C HIS A 175 -2.08 4.90 24.89
N ALA A 176 -1.80 6.05 25.52
CA ALA A 176 -2.18 7.35 25.00
C ALA A 176 -1.50 7.59 23.65
N ARG A 177 -0.23 7.21 23.55
CA ARG A 177 0.57 7.34 22.32
C ARG A 177 -0.02 6.52 21.17
N ILE A 178 -0.36 5.25 21.39
CA ILE A 178 -0.98 4.42 20.35
C ILE A 178 -2.33 5.00 19.93
N LYS A 179 -3.13 5.49 20.89
CA LYS A 179 -4.42 6.12 20.58
C LYS A 179 -4.25 7.34 19.67
N GLU A 180 -3.31 8.23 19.99
CA GLU A 180 -2.97 9.38 19.14
C GLU A 180 -2.53 8.94 17.74
N TYR A 181 -1.75 7.85 17.65
CA TYR A 181 -1.32 7.31 16.36
C TYR A 181 -2.48 6.76 15.55
N LEU A 182 -3.43 6.07 16.18
CA LEU A 182 -4.65 5.60 15.53
C LEU A 182 -5.48 6.74 14.95
N ASP A 183 -5.70 7.81 15.71
CA ASP A 183 -6.47 8.97 15.25
C ASP A 183 -5.88 9.54 13.96
N VAL A 184 -4.56 9.71 13.91
CA VAL A 184 -3.86 10.19 12.71
C VAL A 184 -3.96 9.18 11.56
N LEU A 185 -3.79 7.89 11.82
CA LEU A 185 -3.90 6.84 10.80
C LEU A 185 -5.31 6.74 10.22
N PHE A 186 -6.35 6.92 11.03
CA PHE A 186 -7.74 6.97 10.55
C PHE A 186 -7.99 8.18 9.65
N LEU A 187 -7.43 9.35 9.98
CA LEU A 187 -7.51 10.53 9.12
C LEU A 187 -6.83 10.29 7.77
N ILE A 188 -5.64 9.68 7.76
CA ILE A 188 -4.92 9.33 6.53
C ILE A 188 -5.70 8.28 5.72
N LEU A 189 -6.23 7.25 6.39
CA LEU A 189 -7.06 6.20 5.77
C LEU A 189 -8.27 6.81 5.08
N LYS A 190 -8.98 7.73 5.76
CA LYS A 190 -10.15 8.43 5.22
C LYS A 190 -9.79 9.19 3.94
N LYS A 191 -8.76 10.06 4.00
CA LYS A 191 -8.26 10.82 2.84
C LYS A 191 -7.83 9.89 1.70
N THR A 192 -7.20 8.76 2.03
CA THR A 192 -6.78 7.77 1.02
C THR A 192 -7.97 7.14 0.31
N LYS A 193 -9.01 6.73 1.06
CA LYS A 193 -10.25 6.19 0.48
C LYS A 193 -10.92 7.22 -0.44
N GLU A 194 -11.05 8.46 0.02
CA GLU A 194 -11.61 9.58 -0.78
C GLU A 194 -10.85 9.77 -2.10
N LYS A 195 -9.50 9.86 -2.05
CA LYS A 195 -8.67 10.03 -3.25
C LYS A 195 -8.73 8.84 -4.20
N ASN A 196 -8.81 7.63 -3.67
CA ASN A 196 -8.98 6.43 -4.50
C ASN A 196 -10.36 6.42 -5.19
N GLU A 197 -11.41 6.86 -4.50
CA GLU A 197 -12.76 7.02 -5.06
C GLU A 197 -12.81 8.07 -6.17
N GLU A 198 -12.17 9.22 -5.97
CA GLU A 198 -12.05 10.28 -6.98
C GLU A 198 -11.35 9.75 -8.24
N SER A 199 -10.23 9.05 -8.06
CA SER A 199 -9.41 8.50 -9.16
C SER A 199 -10.18 7.42 -9.95
N LYS A 200 -11.04 6.63 -9.28
CA LYS A 200 -11.94 5.67 -9.92
C LYS A 200 -12.85 6.34 -10.96
N ASN A 201 -13.31 7.56 -10.68
CA ASN A 201 -14.31 8.25 -11.49
C ASN A 201 -13.70 9.08 -12.63
N GLN A 202 -12.39 9.37 -12.60
CA GLN A 202 -11.71 10.17 -13.62
C GLN A 202 -11.62 9.49 -15.01
N SER A 203 -11.79 8.17 -15.12
CA SER A 203 -11.86 7.48 -16.43
C SER A 203 -13.20 7.62 -17.16
N LYS A 204 -14.22 8.28 -16.59
CA LYS A 204 -15.54 8.47 -17.23
C LYS A 204 -15.69 9.79 -17.99
N ALA A 205 -14.64 10.62 -18.03
CA ALA A 205 -14.68 11.94 -18.66
C ALA A 205 -13.75 12.01 -19.88
N LEU A 206 -14.00 11.15 -20.88
CA LEU A 206 -13.49 11.28 -22.25
C LEU A 206 -14.53 10.73 -23.23
#